data_AF-Q1YNK6-F1
#
_entry.id   AF-Q1YNK6-F1
#
_cell.length_a   1.000
_cell.length_b   1.000
_cell.length_c   1.000
_cell.angle_alpha   90.00
_cell.angle_beta   90.00
_cell.angle_gamma   90.00
#
_symmetry.space_group_name_H-M   'P 1'
#
loop_
_entity.id
_entity.type
_entity.pdbx_description
1 polymer ?
#
loop_
_entity_poly.entity_id
_entity_poly.type
_entity_poly.pdbx_seq_one_letter_code
_entity_poly.pdbx_strand_id
1 'polypeptide(L)'
;MLTLPECNQAVDGTSRPGIRGWVMTAVKHRRTFGDRREPHTVIIARGEQVRYFTIGRKALMLGSALAALVAVTCVAVPSYYLLQDDLTVRHAERQWKVTRDYEQRIAALRAQLDTATSRQFLSEKMVETKVEVLLDQQEELTARYDKLQPLLERAKATGIITTAVPLPTQNPRSSSAEDAPSETGPALEAHGDSLDEDEPMLDTIRTSAIPGNDWRTAPMTAAATAKVGPRRFDISEAAIRQIGRSIDMAELRQIGDLQSLAAKARTRTVRIASALTAIGIDLPPDTVGSAVGGPYEPAPADFDFEESYAELDAALDALKKLHDVAERLPLTEPMPASTRSSTFGIRSDPFLGKRALHAGIDYARPSGSAVSAVAPGKVVRAGRAGGYGNLVEIDHGNGITTRYGHMSRIDVSVGDEVGRSTRIGAVGSTGRSTGPHLHYEVRRDGKAVDPMRFLRIRDRIRLPS
;
A
#
# COMPACT_ATOMS: atom_id res chain seq x y z
N MET A 1 -6.14 -74.24 16.03
CA MET A 1 -7.39 -74.11 16.81
C MET A 1 -8.40 -73.48 15.86
N LEU A 2 -9.20 -74.27 15.12
CA LEU A 2 -10.46 -74.90 15.57
C LEU A 2 -11.38 -73.83 16.19
N THR A 3 -12.61 -73.56 15.77
CA THR A 3 -13.64 -74.32 15.04
C THR A 3 -14.81 -73.34 14.88
N LEU A 4 -15.35 -73.15 13.67
CA LEU A 4 -16.67 -73.66 13.22
C LEU A 4 -17.91 -72.91 13.78
N PRO A 5 -19.03 -72.94 13.03
CA PRO A 5 -19.95 -71.83 12.81
C PRO A 5 -21.38 -72.20 13.24
N GLU A 6 -22.39 -71.68 12.53
CA GLU A 6 -23.74 -72.29 12.43
C GLU A 6 -24.64 -72.16 13.68
N CYS A 7 -25.96 -72.22 13.64
CA CYS A 7 -27.02 -72.27 12.63
C CYS A 7 -28.33 -72.35 13.43
N ASN A 8 -29.45 -72.00 12.78
CA ASN A 8 -30.79 -72.53 12.99
C ASN A 8 -31.47 -72.48 14.38
N GLN A 9 -32.70 -71.95 14.39
CA GLN A 9 -33.87 -72.84 14.32
C GLN A 9 -35.15 -72.03 14.06
N ALA A 10 -35.79 -72.32 12.93
CA ALA A 10 -37.24 -72.34 12.83
C ALA A 10 -37.77 -73.62 13.50
N VAL A 11 -39.08 -73.67 13.78
CA VAL A 11 -40.01 -74.82 13.61
C VAL A 11 -41.13 -74.81 14.67
N ASP A 12 -42.37 -74.84 14.14
CA ASP A 12 -43.61 -75.54 14.55
C ASP A 12 -44.02 -75.61 16.04
N GLY A 13 -45.29 -75.51 16.44
CA GLY A 13 -46.52 -75.87 15.75
C GLY A 13 -47.29 -76.88 16.63
N THR A 14 -48.61 -76.70 16.74
CA THR A 14 -49.60 -77.63 17.36
C THR A 14 -49.49 -77.77 18.89
N SER A 15 -50.51 -78.00 19.73
CA SER A 15 -51.85 -78.60 19.60
C SER A 15 -52.63 -78.36 20.92
N ARG A 16 -53.97 -78.37 20.85
CA ARG A 16 -54.91 -78.53 22.00
C ARG A 16 -54.72 -79.92 22.65
N PRO A 17 -55.00 -80.13 23.96
CA PRO A 17 -56.36 -80.39 24.51
C PRO A 17 -56.52 -79.72 25.91
N GLY A 18 -57.62 -79.67 26.66
CA GLY A 18 -58.93 -80.30 26.67
C GLY A 18 -59.45 -80.23 28.13
N ILE A 19 -60.74 -79.84 28.27
CA ILE A 19 -61.70 -80.31 29.29
C ILE A 19 -61.56 -79.85 30.75
N ARG A 20 -62.55 -79.04 31.18
CA ARG A 20 -63.44 -79.21 32.36
C ARG A 20 -64.38 -78.00 32.31
N GLY A 21 -65.59 -78.07 31.72
CA GLY A 21 -66.70 -78.87 32.19
C GLY A 21 -67.16 -78.33 33.53
N TRP A 22 -68.35 -77.72 33.60
CA TRP A 22 -69.39 -77.94 34.62
C TRP A 22 -70.71 -77.45 34.03
N VAL A 23 -71.53 -78.44 33.69
CA VAL A 23 -72.95 -78.34 33.35
C VAL A 23 -73.70 -78.15 34.66
N MET A 24 -74.58 -77.15 34.74
CA MET A 24 -75.67 -77.14 35.72
C MET A 24 -76.98 -76.88 34.99
N THR A 25 -77.59 -78.01 34.62
CA THR A 25 -79.02 -78.23 34.43
C THR A 25 -79.77 -77.68 35.64
N ALA A 26 -80.76 -76.82 35.42
CA ALA A 26 -81.78 -76.53 36.43
C ALA A 26 -83.16 -76.83 35.85
N VAL A 27 -83.62 -78.01 36.22
CA VAL A 27 -84.93 -78.61 36.02
C VAL A 27 -86.04 -77.59 36.35
N LYS A 28 -86.91 -77.36 35.38
CA LYS A 28 -88.14 -76.58 35.53
C LYS A 28 -89.15 -77.45 36.32
N HIS A 29 -89.00 -77.46 37.65
CA HIS A 29 -89.95 -78.12 38.54
C HIS A 29 -91.31 -77.40 38.48
N ARG A 30 -92.34 -78.13 38.05
CA ARG A 30 -93.75 -77.82 38.28
C ARG A 30 -94.00 -77.76 39.80
N ARG A 31 -94.46 -76.62 40.30
CA ARG A 31 -95.19 -76.49 41.58
C ARG A 31 -96.23 -75.38 41.37
N THR A 32 -97.49 -75.72 41.10
CA THR A 32 -98.56 -75.93 42.09
C THR A 32 -98.63 -74.83 43.15
N PHE A 33 -99.76 -74.15 43.08
CA PHE A 33 -100.41 -73.30 44.05
C PHE A 33 -100.26 -73.83 45.50
N GLY A 34 -99.94 -72.93 46.43
CA GLY A 34 -100.08 -73.12 47.88
C GLY A 34 -98.80 -73.50 48.64
N ASP A 35 -98.04 -72.51 49.14
CA ASP A 35 -97.98 -72.28 50.60
C ASP A 35 -97.36 -70.91 50.94
N ARG A 36 -97.69 -70.42 52.14
CA ARG A 36 -97.68 -69.02 52.60
C ARG A 36 -96.30 -68.34 52.65
N ARG A 37 -96.30 -67.02 52.41
CA ARG A 37 -95.15 -66.09 52.40
C ARG A 37 -95.12 -65.30 53.71
N GLU A 38 -93.98 -65.27 54.39
CA GLU A 38 -93.76 -64.38 55.54
C GLU A 38 -92.81 -63.22 55.17
N PRO A 39 -93.14 -61.96 55.51
CA PRO A 39 -92.25 -60.83 55.32
C PRO A 39 -91.11 -60.83 56.36
N HIS A 40 -89.88 -60.60 55.90
CA HIS A 40 -88.72 -60.42 56.77
C HIS A 40 -88.94 -59.22 57.70
N THR A 41 -89.09 -59.51 58.99
CA THR A 41 -89.31 -58.52 60.05
C THR A 41 -87.99 -58.32 60.80
N VAL A 42 -87.43 -57.12 60.72
CA VAL A 42 -86.27 -56.74 61.55
C VAL A 42 -86.82 -56.11 62.82
N ILE A 43 -86.62 -56.79 63.96
CA ILE A 43 -87.08 -56.33 65.28
C ILE A 43 -85.90 -55.62 65.95
N ILE A 44 -86.07 -54.33 66.25
CA ILE A 44 -85.15 -53.56 67.08
C ILE A 44 -85.89 -53.23 68.37
N ALA A 45 -85.56 -53.92 69.46
CA ALA A 45 -86.12 -53.64 70.78
C ALA A 45 -85.18 -52.70 71.55
N ARG A 46 -85.71 -51.57 72.05
CA ARG A 46 -84.97 -50.65 72.94
C ARG A 46 -85.87 -50.28 74.11
N GLY A 47 -85.64 -50.91 75.26
CA GLY A 47 -86.46 -50.70 76.47
C GLY A 47 -87.92 -51.14 76.30
N GLU A 48 -88.84 -50.45 76.96
CA GLU A 48 -90.27 -50.79 77.00
C GLU A 48 -91.06 -50.49 75.70
N GLN A 49 -90.41 -50.07 74.61
CA GLN A 49 -91.07 -49.88 73.32
C GLN A 49 -90.42 -50.73 72.21
N VAL A 50 -91.21 -51.64 71.65
CA VAL A 50 -90.85 -52.42 70.46
C VAL A 50 -91.52 -51.82 69.24
N ARG A 51 -90.74 -51.32 68.27
CA ARG A 51 -91.23 -50.90 66.95
C ARG A 51 -90.78 -51.91 65.91
N TYR A 52 -91.72 -52.45 65.14
CA TYR A 52 -91.45 -53.29 63.97
C TYR A 52 -91.60 -52.46 62.70
N PHE A 53 -90.64 -52.59 61.77
CA PHE A 53 -90.74 -52.01 60.43
C PHE A 53 -90.73 -53.13 59.39
N THR A 54 -91.68 -53.10 58.46
CA THR A 54 -91.78 -54.04 57.34
C THR A 54 -91.24 -53.38 56.07
N ILE A 55 -90.10 -53.85 55.58
CA ILE A 55 -89.51 -53.33 54.33
C ILE A 55 -90.07 -54.11 53.14
N GLY A 56 -90.83 -53.43 52.27
CA GLY A 56 -91.38 -54.02 51.04
C GLY A 56 -90.33 -54.15 49.93
N ARG A 57 -90.41 -55.22 49.10
CA ARG A 57 -89.46 -55.50 47.98
C ARG A 57 -89.24 -54.33 47.02
N LYS A 58 -90.23 -53.48 46.79
CA LYS A 58 -90.11 -52.31 45.90
C LYS A 58 -89.13 -51.27 46.44
N ALA A 59 -89.09 -51.04 47.76
CA ALA A 59 -88.19 -50.09 48.39
C ALA A 59 -86.73 -50.57 48.32
N LEU A 60 -86.50 -51.88 48.44
CA LEU A 60 -85.16 -52.48 48.35
C LEU A 60 -84.59 -52.37 46.92
N MET A 61 -85.42 -52.61 45.89
CA MET A 61 -85.01 -52.43 44.48
C MET A 61 -84.68 -50.97 44.13
N LEU A 62 -85.49 -50.03 44.63
CA LEU A 62 -85.26 -48.60 44.39
C LEU A 62 -83.99 -48.10 45.09
N GLY A 63 -83.75 -48.58 46.32
CA GLY A 63 -82.51 -48.32 47.07
C GLY A 63 -81.27 -48.86 46.38
N SER A 64 -81.31 -50.09 45.84
CA SER A 64 -80.18 -50.66 45.11
C SER A 64 -79.91 -49.96 43.78
N ALA A 65 -80.97 -49.50 43.08
CA ALA A 65 -80.81 -48.72 41.84
C ALA A 65 -80.21 -47.34 42.10
N LEU A 66 -80.64 -46.67 43.17
CA LEU A 66 -80.05 -45.40 43.61
C LEU A 66 -78.58 -45.59 44.03
N ALA A 67 -78.27 -46.65 44.78
CA ALA A 67 -76.90 -46.96 45.18
C ALA A 67 -76.00 -47.27 43.97
N ALA A 68 -76.51 -47.98 42.95
CA ALA A 68 -75.80 -48.24 41.71
C ALA A 68 -75.55 -46.95 40.91
N LEU A 69 -76.54 -46.06 40.82
CA LEU A 69 -76.38 -44.76 40.17
C LEU A 69 -75.30 -43.92 40.87
N VAL A 70 -75.37 -43.83 42.20
CA VAL A 70 -74.38 -43.12 43.02
C VAL A 70 -72.99 -43.71 42.81
N ALA A 71 -72.85 -45.04 42.84
CA ALA A 71 -71.58 -45.72 42.59
C ALA A 71 -71.02 -45.42 41.19
N VAL A 72 -71.86 -45.42 40.15
CA VAL A 72 -71.44 -45.07 38.78
C VAL A 72 -70.99 -43.61 38.71
N THR A 73 -71.73 -42.66 39.29
CA THR A 73 -71.29 -41.25 39.33
C THR A 73 -70.02 -41.04 40.15
N CYS A 74 -69.86 -41.74 41.28
CA CYS A 74 -68.67 -41.68 42.11
C CYS A 74 -67.42 -42.20 41.38
N VAL A 75 -67.58 -43.11 40.41
CA VAL A 75 -66.48 -43.60 39.58
C VAL A 75 -66.29 -42.72 38.33
N ALA A 76 -67.38 -42.35 37.66
CA ALA A 76 -67.34 -41.62 36.39
C ALA A 76 -66.79 -40.20 36.53
N VAL A 77 -67.11 -39.48 37.62
CA VAL A 77 -66.65 -38.10 37.82
C VAL A 77 -65.12 -38.05 38.00
N PRO A 78 -64.49 -38.82 38.91
CA PRO A 78 -63.03 -38.89 38.98
C PRO A 78 -62.38 -39.36 37.68
N SER A 79 -62.95 -40.36 36.99
CA SER A 79 -62.42 -40.83 35.70
C SER A 79 -62.47 -39.76 34.60
N TYR A 80 -63.50 -38.91 34.57
CA TYR A 80 -63.60 -37.81 33.62
C TYR A 80 -62.57 -36.72 33.88
N TYR A 81 -62.39 -36.30 35.14
CA TYR A 81 -61.38 -35.29 35.50
C TYR A 81 -59.96 -35.79 35.24
N LEU A 82 -59.65 -37.05 35.56
CA LEU A 82 -58.34 -37.66 35.27
C LEU A 82 -58.04 -37.71 33.76
N LEU A 83 -59.04 -37.93 32.91
CA LEU A 83 -58.86 -37.97 31.45
C LEU A 83 -58.75 -36.56 30.83
N GLN A 84 -59.43 -35.57 31.42
CA GLN A 84 -59.33 -34.17 31.01
C GLN A 84 -57.94 -33.57 31.32
N ASP A 85 -57.34 -33.96 32.45
CA ASP A 85 -55.99 -33.57 32.81
C ASP A 85 -54.95 -34.08 31.78
N ASP A 86 -55.03 -35.34 31.34
CA ASP A 86 -54.09 -35.88 30.32
C ASP A 86 -54.22 -35.16 28.97
N LEU A 87 -55.44 -34.78 28.56
CA LEU A 87 -55.64 -34.02 27.32
C LEU A 87 -55.11 -32.58 27.42
N THR A 88 -55.34 -31.90 28.54
CA THR A 88 -54.83 -30.52 28.75
C THR A 88 -53.31 -30.50 28.90
N VAL A 89 -52.72 -31.48 29.58
CA VAL A 89 -51.26 -31.64 29.69
C VAL A 89 -50.64 -31.86 28.31
N ARG A 90 -51.22 -32.70 27.44
CA ARG A 90 -50.72 -32.90 26.07
C ARG A 90 -50.79 -31.65 25.20
N HIS A 91 -51.83 -30.81 25.36
CA HIS A 91 -51.92 -29.53 24.64
C HIS A 91 -50.93 -28.50 25.19
N ALA A 92 -50.82 -28.41 26.51
CA ALA A 92 -49.82 -27.58 27.17
C ALA A 92 -48.41 -27.98 26.71
N GLU A 93 -48.04 -29.26 26.75
CA GLU A 93 -46.72 -29.74 26.31
C GLU A 93 -46.39 -29.38 24.87
N ARG A 94 -47.35 -29.45 23.95
CA ARG A 94 -47.14 -29.00 22.57
C ARG A 94 -46.90 -27.50 22.50
N GLN A 95 -47.65 -26.70 23.25
CA GLN A 95 -47.45 -25.25 23.32
C GLN A 95 -46.10 -24.89 23.96
N TRP A 96 -45.67 -25.61 25.01
CA TRP A 96 -44.36 -25.43 25.63
C TRP A 96 -43.21 -25.76 24.67
N LYS A 97 -43.33 -26.85 23.90
CA LYS A 97 -42.33 -27.21 22.87
C LYS A 97 -42.25 -26.15 21.78
N VAL A 98 -43.39 -25.75 21.24
CA VAL A 98 -43.46 -24.71 20.20
C VAL A 98 -42.89 -23.38 20.70
N THR A 99 -43.26 -22.96 21.92
CA THR A 99 -42.75 -21.73 22.53
C THR A 99 -41.24 -21.81 22.76
N ARG A 100 -40.72 -22.93 23.29
CA ARG A 100 -39.30 -23.15 23.52
C ARG A 100 -38.49 -23.16 22.23
N ASP A 101 -39.01 -23.78 21.17
CA ASP A 101 -38.38 -23.75 19.85
C ASP A 101 -38.33 -22.32 19.28
N TYR A 102 -39.38 -21.53 19.48
CA TYR A 102 -39.39 -20.11 19.11
C TYR A 102 -38.39 -19.30 19.93
N GLU A 103 -38.35 -19.46 21.26
CA GLU A 103 -37.41 -18.80 22.15
C GLU A 103 -35.96 -19.13 21.77
N GLN A 104 -35.66 -20.40 21.50
CA GLN A 104 -34.33 -20.85 21.06
C GLN A 104 -33.95 -20.27 19.70
N ARG A 105 -34.88 -20.21 18.73
CA ARG A 105 -34.62 -19.57 17.43
C ARG A 105 -34.39 -18.07 17.57
N ILE A 106 -35.18 -17.38 18.40
CA ILE A 106 -34.99 -15.94 18.66
C ILE A 106 -33.63 -15.71 19.33
N ALA A 107 -33.25 -16.53 20.31
CA ALA A 107 -31.94 -16.45 20.95
C ALA A 107 -30.80 -16.71 19.96
N ALA A 108 -30.94 -17.71 19.09
CA ALA A 108 -29.94 -18.01 18.05
C ALA A 108 -29.81 -16.90 17.01
N LEU A 109 -30.94 -16.34 16.54
CA LEU A 109 -30.95 -15.21 15.60
C LEU A 109 -30.36 -13.94 16.21
N ARG A 110 -30.65 -13.65 17.50
CA ARG A 110 -30.03 -12.54 18.23
C ARG A 110 -28.53 -12.74 18.36
N ALA A 111 -28.08 -13.93 18.78
CA ALA A 111 -26.64 -14.22 18.89
C ALA A 111 -25.92 -14.11 17.54
N GLN A 112 -26.56 -14.52 16.43
CA GLN A 112 -26.03 -14.33 15.08
C GLN A 112 -25.97 -12.85 14.69
N LEU A 113 -27.00 -12.06 15.00
CA LEU A 113 -27.02 -10.62 14.75
C LEU A 113 -25.94 -9.91 15.58
N ASP A 114 -25.81 -10.22 16.86
CA ASP A 114 -24.79 -9.65 17.75
C ASP A 114 -23.38 -10.00 17.26
N THR A 115 -23.18 -11.24 16.79
CA THR A 115 -21.90 -11.65 16.21
C THR A 115 -21.62 -10.92 14.89
N ALA A 116 -22.63 -10.77 14.03
CA ALA A 116 -22.48 -10.07 12.75
C ALA A 116 -22.21 -8.57 12.93
N THR A 117 -22.96 -7.92 13.82
CA THR A 117 -22.78 -6.50 14.15
C THR A 117 -21.44 -6.23 14.82
N SER A 118 -21.02 -7.07 15.77
CA SER A 118 -19.68 -6.97 16.39
C SER A 118 -18.57 -7.13 15.36
N ARG A 119 -18.68 -8.08 14.43
CA ARG A 119 -17.71 -8.25 13.33
C ARG A 119 -17.68 -7.04 12.40
N GLN A 120 -18.84 -6.48 12.07
CA GLN A 120 -18.93 -5.29 11.23
C GLN A 120 -18.23 -4.11 11.90
N PHE A 121 -18.54 -3.84 13.17
CA PHE A 121 -17.93 -2.74 13.92
C PHE A 121 -16.41 -2.89 14.03
N LEU A 122 -15.90 -4.10 14.33
CA LEU A 122 -14.46 -4.35 14.38
C LEU A 122 -13.79 -4.20 13.00
N SER A 123 -14.46 -4.66 11.93
CA SER A 123 -13.92 -4.53 10.57
C SER A 123 -13.86 -3.07 10.11
N GLU A 124 -14.87 -2.27 10.46
CA GLU A 124 -14.93 -0.84 10.17
C GLU A 124 -13.81 -0.11 10.90
N LYS A 125 -13.65 -0.35 12.21
CA LYS A 125 -12.57 0.25 13.01
C LYS A 125 -11.18 -0.14 12.51
N MET A 126 -10.99 -1.41 12.10
CA MET A 126 -9.72 -1.84 11.53
C MET A 126 -9.41 -1.15 10.20
N VAL A 127 -10.43 -0.98 9.35
CA VAL A 127 -10.26 -0.26 8.07
C VAL A 127 -9.96 1.21 8.33
N GLU A 128 -10.67 1.86 9.23
CA GLU A 128 -10.45 3.25 9.63
C GLU A 128 -9.01 3.48 10.08
N THR A 129 -8.51 2.70 11.04
CA THR A 129 -7.12 2.80 11.52
C THR A 129 -6.10 2.50 10.41
N LYS A 130 -6.34 1.51 9.55
CA LYS A 130 -5.42 1.22 8.43
C LYS A 130 -5.38 2.36 7.42
N VAL A 131 -6.52 2.98 7.12
CA VAL A 131 -6.59 4.13 6.20
C VAL A 131 -5.88 5.33 6.81
N GLU A 132 -6.03 5.59 8.10
CA GLU A 132 -5.30 6.64 8.82
C GLU A 132 -3.78 6.47 8.68
N VAL A 133 -3.26 5.26 8.97
CA VAL A 133 -1.83 4.95 8.81
C VAL A 133 -1.35 5.16 7.36
N LEU A 134 -2.15 4.76 6.36
CA LEU A 134 -1.78 4.96 4.95
C LEU A 134 -1.76 6.45 4.57
N LEU A 135 -2.65 7.27 5.15
CA LEU A 135 -2.67 8.71 4.91
C LEU A 135 -1.44 9.38 5.53
N ASP A 136 -1.07 8.99 6.76
CA ASP A 136 0.14 9.49 7.41
C ASP A 136 1.39 9.14 6.59
N GLN A 137 1.48 7.90 6.08
CA GLN A 137 2.56 7.48 5.18
C GLN A 137 2.60 8.30 3.88
N GLN A 138 1.44 8.63 3.30
CA GLN A 138 1.39 9.48 2.11
C GLN A 138 1.83 10.92 2.40
N GLU A 139 1.47 11.47 3.55
CA GLU A 139 1.90 12.80 3.98
C GLU A 139 3.42 12.83 4.16
N GLU A 140 4.00 11.82 4.83
CA GLU A 140 5.44 11.71 5.00
C GLU A 140 6.18 11.57 3.66
N LEU A 141 5.69 10.73 2.75
CA LEU A 141 6.27 10.60 1.40
C LEU A 141 6.21 11.91 0.61
N THR A 142 5.13 12.68 0.75
CA THR A 142 4.98 13.98 0.08
C THR A 142 5.98 14.98 0.66
N ALA A 143 6.10 15.05 1.99
CA ALA A 143 7.08 15.92 2.65
C ALA A 143 8.53 15.56 2.28
N ARG A 144 8.85 14.26 2.15
CA ARG A 144 10.15 13.79 1.65
C ARG A 144 10.38 14.23 0.20
N TYR A 145 9.35 14.20 -0.65
CA TYR A 145 9.47 14.66 -2.03
C TYR A 145 9.79 16.15 -2.13
N ASP A 146 9.13 16.98 -1.32
CA ASP A 146 9.40 18.42 -1.26
C ASP A 146 10.84 18.72 -0.85
N LYS A 147 11.41 17.92 0.07
CA LYS A 147 12.84 17.98 0.43
C LYS A 147 13.77 17.58 -0.73
N LEU A 148 13.37 16.62 -1.58
CA LEU A 148 14.19 16.14 -2.69
C LEU A 148 14.27 17.11 -3.86
N GLN A 149 13.24 17.94 -4.08
CA GLN A 149 13.16 18.87 -5.18
C GLN A 149 14.42 19.74 -5.37
N PRO A 150 14.97 20.42 -4.33
CA PRO A 150 16.20 21.20 -4.49
C PRO A 150 17.43 20.33 -4.83
N LEU A 151 17.52 19.10 -4.33
CA LEU A 151 18.63 18.19 -4.69
C LEU A 151 18.52 17.70 -6.13
N LEU A 152 17.31 17.40 -6.61
CA LEU A 152 17.09 16.98 -7.98
C LEU A 152 17.46 18.08 -8.97
N GLU A 153 17.13 19.34 -8.67
CA GLU A 153 17.56 20.48 -9.47
C GLU A 153 19.08 20.65 -9.47
N ARG A 154 19.76 20.43 -8.33
CA ARG A 154 21.24 20.40 -8.27
C ARG A 154 21.85 19.24 -9.06
N ALA A 155 21.25 18.05 -8.99
CA ALA A 155 21.68 16.88 -9.75
C ALA A 155 21.48 17.05 -11.27
N LYS A 156 20.44 17.78 -11.66
CA LYS A 156 20.20 18.20 -13.05
C LYS A 156 21.20 19.26 -13.50
N ALA A 157 21.49 20.26 -12.67
CA ALA A 157 22.49 21.29 -12.96
C ALA A 157 23.91 20.71 -13.12
N THR A 158 24.24 19.66 -12.36
CA THR A 158 25.50 18.90 -12.50
C THR A 158 25.47 17.87 -13.64
N GLY A 159 24.31 17.72 -14.30
CA GLY A 159 24.13 16.87 -15.48
C GLY A 159 24.25 15.38 -15.18
N ILE A 160 23.86 14.94 -13.99
CA ILE A 160 23.78 13.51 -13.63
C ILE A 160 22.41 12.94 -14.01
N ILE A 161 21.35 13.76 -13.95
CA ILE A 161 19.99 13.37 -14.30
C ILE A 161 19.60 14.02 -15.63
N THR A 162 19.14 13.22 -16.59
CA THR A 162 18.59 13.68 -17.89
C THR A 162 17.08 13.50 -18.01
N THR A 163 16.45 12.85 -17.03
CA THR A 163 15.02 12.50 -17.06
C THR A 163 14.35 12.95 -15.76
N ALA A 164 13.20 13.62 -15.87
CA ALA A 164 12.42 14.03 -14.71
C ALA A 164 12.06 12.82 -13.85
N VAL A 165 12.41 12.86 -12.55
CA VAL A 165 11.93 11.88 -11.57
C VAL A 165 10.40 12.03 -11.53
N PRO A 166 9.62 10.96 -11.80
CA PRO A 166 8.17 11.06 -11.88
C PRO A 166 7.59 11.54 -10.55
N LEU A 167 6.75 12.58 -10.61
CA LEU A 167 6.00 13.10 -9.48
C LEU A 167 5.01 12.02 -8.98
N PRO A 168 4.97 11.72 -7.67
CA PRO A 168 3.84 11.00 -7.09
C PRO A 168 2.56 11.83 -7.28
N THR A 169 1.45 11.17 -7.57
CA THR A 169 0.11 11.79 -7.55
C THR A 169 -0.19 12.38 -6.17
N GLN A 170 -0.56 13.67 -6.13
CA GLN A 170 -0.89 14.40 -4.90
C GLN A 170 -2.06 13.76 -4.14
N ASN A 171 -2.06 13.94 -2.82
CA ASN A 171 -3.11 13.51 -1.90
C ASN A 171 -4.47 14.12 -2.28
N PRO A 172 -5.55 13.33 -2.41
CA PRO A 172 -6.88 13.85 -2.75
C PRO A 172 -7.47 14.85 -1.73
N ARG A 173 -6.92 14.96 -0.51
CA ARG A 173 -7.33 16.02 0.44
C ARG A 173 -6.78 17.41 0.09
N SER A 174 -5.61 17.53 -0.55
CA SER A 174 -5.01 18.84 -0.85
C SER A 174 -5.71 19.55 -2.03
N SER A 175 -6.25 18.80 -3.00
CA SER A 175 -7.03 19.39 -4.11
C SER A 175 -8.40 19.91 -3.69
N SER A 176 -8.89 19.54 -2.50
CA SER A 176 -10.23 19.92 -2.03
C SER A 176 -10.24 21.22 -1.23
N ALA A 177 -9.08 21.81 -0.93
CA ALA A 177 -8.97 22.99 -0.06
C ALA A 177 -8.73 24.32 -0.81
N GLU A 178 -8.34 24.30 -2.09
CA GLU A 178 -7.87 25.51 -2.79
C GLU A 178 -8.65 25.91 -4.05
N ASP A 179 -9.64 25.14 -4.51
CA ASP A 179 -10.44 25.51 -5.69
C ASP A 179 -11.95 25.31 -5.47
N ALA A 180 -12.60 26.36 -4.98
CA ALA A 180 -14.05 26.50 -5.06
C ALA A 180 -14.39 27.87 -5.68
N PRO A 181 -14.82 27.92 -6.95
CA PRO A 181 -15.50 29.09 -7.46
C PRO A 181 -16.95 29.06 -6.97
N SER A 182 -17.28 30.03 -6.12
CA SER A 182 -18.64 30.52 -5.98
C SER A 182 -19.06 31.08 -7.33
N GLU A 183 -20.18 30.67 -7.91
CA GLU A 183 -21.12 31.60 -8.57
C GLU A 183 -22.52 30.97 -8.73
N THR A 184 -23.48 31.82 -8.38
CA THR A 184 -24.94 31.79 -8.49
C THR A 184 -25.46 31.59 -9.93
N GLY A 185 -26.62 30.94 -10.08
CA GLY A 185 -27.31 30.68 -11.35
C GLY A 185 -27.82 31.93 -12.11
N PRO A 186 -28.59 31.74 -13.21
CA PRO A 186 -30.04 31.58 -13.03
C PRO A 186 -30.79 30.64 -14.00
N ALA A 187 -32.09 30.56 -13.72
CA ALA A 187 -33.18 29.72 -14.16
C ALA A 187 -33.58 29.71 -15.66
N LEU A 188 -34.05 28.53 -16.09
CA LEU A 188 -35.36 28.23 -16.73
C LEU A 188 -35.80 29.02 -17.99
N GLU A 189 -35.96 28.33 -19.13
CA GLU A 189 -37.25 28.24 -19.85
C GLU A 189 -37.30 26.95 -20.71
N ALA A 190 -38.49 26.35 -20.72
CA ALA A 190 -38.85 25.11 -21.39
C ALA A 190 -39.56 25.38 -22.73
N HIS A 191 -39.47 24.44 -23.68
CA HIS A 191 -40.41 24.02 -24.75
C HIS A 191 -39.59 23.12 -25.71
N GLY A 192 -39.95 21.93 -26.18
CA GLY A 192 -41.13 21.06 -26.12
C GLY A 192 -40.92 19.96 -27.18
N ASP A 193 -41.63 18.83 -27.01
CA ASP A 193 -41.77 17.65 -27.90
C ASP A 193 -40.58 16.66 -28.04
N SER A 194 -40.66 15.44 -27.46
CA SER A 194 -41.36 14.21 -27.94
C SER A 194 -40.52 13.52 -29.05
N LEU A 195 -40.12 12.25 -29.06
CA LEU A 195 -40.45 10.98 -28.40
C LEU A 195 -39.22 10.05 -28.52
N ASP A 196 -39.31 8.87 -27.91
CA ASP A 196 -38.46 7.66 -28.06
C ASP A 196 -37.48 7.38 -26.89
N GLU A 197 -38.03 6.70 -25.87
CA GLU A 197 -37.62 5.35 -25.37
C GLU A 197 -36.09 5.07 -25.43
N ASP A 198 -35.32 4.82 -24.37
CA ASP A 198 -35.53 3.92 -23.22
C ASP A 198 -34.50 4.22 -22.11
N GLU A 199 -34.99 4.51 -20.90
CA GLU A 199 -34.44 4.16 -19.56
C GLU A 199 -35.03 5.15 -18.52
N PRO A 200 -35.58 4.64 -17.41
CA PRO A 200 -34.74 4.69 -16.22
C PRO A 200 -34.78 3.41 -15.36
N MET A 201 -33.57 2.88 -15.10
CA MET A 201 -33.22 2.01 -13.97
C MET A 201 -33.47 2.68 -12.60
N LEU A 202 -34.75 2.87 -12.27
CA LEU A 202 -35.20 3.26 -10.92
C LEU A 202 -36.55 2.63 -10.59
N ASP A 203 -36.69 1.32 -10.80
CA ASP A 203 -37.57 0.54 -9.96
C ASP A 203 -37.22 -0.95 -10.02
N THR A 204 -36.55 -1.46 -9.00
CA THR A 204 -36.70 -2.87 -8.59
C THR A 204 -36.14 -3.05 -7.19
N ILE A 205 -36.71 -2.31 -6.23
CA ILE A 205 -37.11 -3.00 -5.01
C ILE A 205 -38.23 -3.94 -5.46
N ARG A 206 -37.86 -5.11 -5.98
CA ARG A 206 -38.78 -6.26 -5.95
C ARG A 206 -39.00 -6.53 -4.47
N THR A 207 -40.03 -5.90 -3.91
CA THR A 207 -41.00 -6.59 -3.07
C THR A 207 -41.40 -7.84 -3.82
N SER A 208 -40.55 -8.86 -3.70
CA SER A 208 -40.86 -10.22 -4.03
C SER A 208 -42.14 -10.49 -3.27
N ALA A 209 -43.20 -10.67 -4.04
CA ALA A 209 -44.54 -10.98 -3.62
C ALA A 209 -44.51 -11.68 -2.26
N ILE A 210 -45.16 -11.09 -1.25
CA ILE A 210 -45.66 -11.87 -0.13
C ILE A 210 -46.55 -12.92 -0.81
N PRO A 211 -46.15 -14.21 -0.88
CA PRO A 211 -47.12 -15.23 -1.18
C PRO A 211 -47.97 -15.24 0.09
N GLY A 212 -49.25 -14.88 -0.04
CA GLY A 212 -50.23 -15.25 0.97
C GLY A 212 -50.14 -16.76 1.12
N ASN A 213 -49.39 -17.21 2.12
CA ASN A 213 -49.14 -18.62 2.32
C ASN A 213 -49.26 -18.88 3.81
N ASP A 214 -50.34 -19.57 4.13
CA ASP A 214 -50.67 -20.11 5.42
C ASP A 214 -49.43 -20.68 6.11
N TRP A 215 -48.99 -20.01 7.17
CA TRP A 215 -47.93 -20.48 8.06
C TRP A 215 -48.32 -21.76 8.85
N ARG A 216 -49.48 -22.36 8.54
CA ARG A 216 -50.07 -23.48 9.30
C ARG A 216 -49.82 -24.87 8.69
N THR A 217 -49.25 -25.01 7.49
CA THR A 217 -49.22 -26.33 6.82
C THR A 217 -47.93 -26.73 6.09
N ALA A 218 -46.82 -26.01 6.22
CA ALA A 218 -45.55 -26.45 5.61
C ALA A 218 -44.77 -27.43 6.52
N PRO A 219 -44.36 -28.63 6.05
CA PRO A 219 -43.49 -29.51 6.82
C PRO A 219 -42.11 -28.87 7.01
N MET A 220 -41.66 -28.81 8.26
CA MET A 220 -40.37 -28.24 8.68
C MET A 220 -39.19 -29.15 8.31
N THR A 221 -38.88 -29.29 7.03
CA THR A 221 -37.64 -29.97 6.59
C THR A 221 -37.00 -29.20 5.44
N ALA A 222 -36.41 -28.05 5.76
CA ALA A 222 -35.28 -27.49 5.04
C ALA A 222 -34.78 -26.31 5.88
N ALA A 223 -33.74 -26.54 6.67
CA ALA A 223 -32.85 -25.47 7.05
C ALA A 223 -32.31 -24.90 5.73
N ALA A 224 -32.88 -23.79 5.27
CA ALA A 224 -32.28 -22.99 4.24
C ALA A 224 -30.96 -22.48 4.83
N THR A 225 -29.89 -23.22 4.55
CA THR A 225 -28.52 -22.78 4.73
C THR A 225 -28.35 -21.58 3.80
N ALA A 226 -28.78 -20.41 4.24
CA ALA A 226 -28.45 -19.15 3.60
C ALA A 226 -26.92 -19.03 3.74
N LYS A 227 -26.20 -19.52 2.73
CA LYS A 227 -24.81 -19.17 2.49
C LYS A 227 -24.78 -17.67 2.26
N VAL A 228 -24.66 -16.91 3.34
CA VAL A 228 -24.22 -15.52 3.30
C VAL A 228 -22.81 -15.56 2.72
N GLY A 229 -22.71 -15.31 1.42
CA GLY A 229 -21.43 -15.30 0.71
C GLY A 229 -20.58 -14.11 1.17
N PRO A 230 -19.26 -14.28 1.32
CA PRO A 230 -18.36 -13.17 1.64
C PRO A 230 -18.12 -12.40 0.34
N ARG A 231 -18.79 -11.26 0.11
CA ARG A 231 -18.62 -10.56 -1.19
C ARG A 231 -18.51 -9.04 -1.17
N ARG A 232 -18.65 -8.34 -0.03
CA ARG A 232 -18.47 -6.87 -0.01
C ARG A 232 -17.21 -6.37 0.73
N PHE A 233 -16.69 -7.10 1.71
CA PHE A 233 -15.59 -6.59 2.56
C PHE A 233 -14.18 -7.13 2.23
N ASP A 234 -14.05 -8.32 1.63
CA ASP A 234 -12.73 -8.87 1.24
C ASP A 234 -12.00 -7.99 0.20
N ILE A 235 -12.76 -7.25 -0.61
CA ILE A 235 -12.23 -6.35 -1.65
C ILE A 235 -11.55 -5.13 -1.00
N SER A 236 -12.07 -4.61 0.12
CA SER A 236 -11.50 -3.43 0.80
C SER A 236 -10.16 -3.73 1.47
N GLU A 237 -10.02 -4.89 2.12
CA GLU A 237 -8.77 -5.25 2.78
C GLU A 237 -7.68 -5.64 1.77
N ALA A 238 -8.07 -6.29 0.66
CA ALA A 238 -7.15 -6.53 -0.45
C ALA A 238 -6.64 -5.21 -1.07
N ALA A 239 -7.53 -4.22 -1.26
CA ALA A 239 -7.16 -2.91 -1.78
C ALA A 239 -6.21 -2.15 -0.84
N ILE A 240 -6.49 -2.12 0.47
CA ILE A 240 -5.60 -1.49 1.48
C ILE A 240 -4.22 -2.16 1.48
N ARG A 241 -4.16 -3.49 1.44
CA ARG A 241 -2.88 -4.21 1.34
C ARG A 241 -2.14 -3.91 0.04
N GLN A 242 -2.86 -3.76 -1.07
CA GLN A 242 -2.27 -3.40 -2.35
C GLN A 242 -1.71 -1.98 -2.33
N ILE A 243 -2.42 -1.03 -1.72
CA ILE A 243 -1.96 0.36 -1.55
C ILE A 243 -0.70 0.38 -0.67
N GLY A 244 -0.72 -0.26 0.51
CA GLY A 244 0.45 -0.36 1.37
C GLY A 244 1.67 -0.93 0.65
N ARG A 245 1.52 -2.05 -0.07
CA ARG A 245 2.62 -2.60 -0.89
C ARG A 245 3.10 -1.64 -1.98
N SER A 246 2.21 -0.84 -2.57
CA SER A 246 2.60 0.12 -3.60
C SER A 246 3.40 1.30 -3.02
N ILE A 247 3.07 1.72 -1.80
CA ILE A 247 3.78 2.74 -1.01
C ILE A 247 5.16 2.21 -0.62
N ASP A 248 5.23 1.00 -0.04
CA ASP A 248 6.51 0.36 0.32
C ASP A 248 7.43 0.21 -0.90
N MET A 249 6.88 -0.21 -2.05
CA MET A 249 7.64 -0.35 -3.29
C MET A 249 8.04 1.02 -3.88
N ALA A 250 7.29 2.08 -3.63
CA ALA A 250 7.67 3.43 -4.05
C ALA A 250 8.84 3.95 -3.20
N GLU A 251 8.80 3.74 -1.88
CA GLU A 251 9.87 4.10 -0.95
C GLU A 251 11.19 3.38 -1.28
N LEU A 252 11.15 2.06 -1.45
CA LEU A 252 12.34 1.27 -1.82
C LEU A 252 12.96 1.72 -3.14
N ARG A 253 12.13 2.09 -4.13
CA ARG A 253 12.61 2.64 -5.40
C ARG A 253 13.28 3.99 -5.19
N GLN A 254 12.69 4.87 -4.39
CA GLN A 254 13.27 6.19 -4.10
C GLN A 254 14.65 6.07 -3.46
N ILE A 255 14.80 5.25 -2.42
CA ILE A 255 16.08 5.02 -1.76
C ILE A 255 17.10 4.46 -2.76
N GLY A 256 16.72 3.45 -3.54
CA GLY A 256 17.57 2.86 -4.57
C GLY A 256 18.01 3.88 -5.64
N ASP A 257 17.11 4.77 -6.05
CA ASP A 257 17.41 5.83 -7.00
C ASP A 257 18.41 6.85 -6.43
N LEU A 258 18.23 7.29 -5.18
CA LEU A 258 19.15 8.19 -4.48
C LEU A 258 20.56 7.59 -4.35
N GLN A 259 20.64 6.33 -3.90
CA GLN A 259 21.92 5.61 -3.78
C GLN A 259 22.59 5.44 -5.15
N SER A 260 21.82 5.10 -6.19
CA SER A 260 22.35 4.99 -7.56
C SER A 260 22.88 6.32 -8.06
N LEU A 261 22.22 7.42 -7.71
CA LEU A 261 22.60 8.77 -8.12
C LEU A 261 23.85 9.24 -7.37
N ALA A 262 23.92 8.98 -6.07
CA ALA A 262 25.11 9.23 -5.25
C ALA A 262 26.32 8.45 -5.77
N ALA A 263 26.14 7.17 -6.11
CA ALA A 263 27.19 6.33 -6.70
C ALA A 263 27.68 6.87 -8.06
N LYS A 264 26.77 7.32 -8.93
CA LYS A 264 27.11 7.99 -10.20
C LYS A 264 27.90 9.28 -9.96
N ALA A 265 27.44 10.12 -9.03
CA ALA A 265 28.09 11.38 -8.66
C ALA A 265 29.52 11.14 -8.16
N ARG A 266 29.73 10.16 -7.27
CA ARG A 266 31.05 9.78 -6.77
C ARG A 266 31.96 9.24 -7.84
N THR A 267 31.47 8.32 -8.67
CA THR A 267 32.27 7.76 -9.78
C THR A 267 32.74 8.87 -10.72
N ARG A 268 31.88 9.85 -11.00
CA ARG A 268 32.23 11.02 -11.80
C ARG A 268 33.24 11.92 -11.10
N THR A 269 33.06 12.15 -9.80
CA THR A 269 33.98 12.91 -8.94
C THR A 269 35.37 12.30 -8.98
N VAL A 270 35.51 10.98 -8.76
CA VAL A 270 36.80 10.27 -8.81
C VAL A 270 37.45 10.35 -10.21
N ARG A 271 36.66 10.23 -11.29
CA ARG A 271 37.16 10.39 -12.66
C ARG A 271 37.70 11.81 -12.93
N ILE A 272 36.98 12.84 -12.50
CA ILE A 272 37.42 14.23 -12.67
C ILE A 272 38.64 14.49 -11.78
N ALA A 273 38.60 14.08 -10.52
CA ALA A 273 39.70 14.25 -9.58
C ALA A 273 40.98 13.59 -10.09
N SER A 274 40.92 12.35 -10.56
CA SER A 274 42.08 11.65 -11.15
C SER A 274 42.60 12.32 -12.43
N ALA A 275 41.73 12.93 -13.24
CA ALA A 275 42.16 13.70 -14.41
C ALA A 275 42.87 15.02 -14.01
N LEU A 276 42.39 15.68 -12.95
CA LEU A 276 42.98 16.90 -12.40
C LEU A 276 44.31 16.63 -11.71
N THR A 277 44.43 15.57 -10.92
CA THR A 277 45.71 15.18 -10.30
C THR A 277 46.73 14.72 -11.34
N ALA A 278 46.31 14.15 -12.48
CA ALA A 278 47.21 13.78 -13.57
C ALA A 278 47.88 14.98 -14.27
N ILE A 279 47.24 16.16 -14.26
CA ILE A 279 47.87 17.43 -14.68
C ILE A 279 48.52 18.17 -13.50
N GLY A 280 48.44 17.56 -12.31
CA GLY A 280 49.08 18.00 -11.08
C GLY A 280 48.29 19.03 -10.29
N ILE A 281 47.02 19.31 -10.57
CA ILE A 281 46.23 20.24 -9.76
C ILE A 281 46.05 19.64 -8.36
N ASP A 282 46.46 20.39 -7.34
CA ASP A 282 46.28 19.99 -5.94
C ASP A 282 44.82 20.21 -5.55
N LEU A 283 44.16 19.12 -5.15
CA LEU A 283 42.75 19.12 -4.76
C LEU A 283 42.66 19.15 -3.24
N PRO A 284 41.63 19.82 -2.67
CA PRO A 284 41.37 19.75 -1.24
C PRO A 284 41.18 18.29 -0.79
N PRO A 285 41.74 17.88 0.37
CA PRO A 285 41.73 16.49 0.82
C PRO A 285 40.32 15.88 0.94
N ASP A 286 39.31 16.73 1.17
CA ASP A 286 37.93 16.31 1.39
C ASP A 286 37.13 16.05 0.08
N THR A 287 37.73 16.31 -1.09
CA THR A 287 37.02 16.17 -2.38
C THR A 287 36.88 14.74 -2.87
N VAL A 288 37.78 13.85 -2.45
CA VAL A 288 37.74 12.42 -2.77
C VAL A 288 37.70 11.72 -1.43
N GLY A 289 36.48 11.53 -0.89
CA GLY A 289 36.28 10.94 0.43
C GLY A 289 37.18 9.74 0.63
N SER A 290 38.18 9.88 1.50
CA SER A 290 39.02 8.77 1.94
C SER A 290 38.14 7.89 2.83
N ALA A 291 37.38 7.01 2.20
CA ALA A 291 36.58 6.02 2.91
C ALA A 291 37.53 4.99 3.51
N VAL A 292 37.85 5.15 4.79
CA VAL A 292 38.54 4.15 5.59
C VAL A 292 37.51 3.08 5.95
N GLY A 293 37.70 1.86 5.47
CA GLY A 293 36.75 0.76 5.69
C GLY A 293 36.68 0.35 7.17
N GLY A 294 35.47 0.32 7.71
CA GLY A 294 35.13 -0.28 9.00
C GLY A 294 34.44 -1.65 8.85
N PRO A 295 34.19 -2.38 9.95
CA PRO A 295 33.35 -3.58 9.92
C PRO A 295 31.94 -3.24 9.40
N TYR A 296 31.36 -4.15 8.60
CA TYR A 296 30.01 -4.01 8.09
C TYR A 296 29.00 -4.17 9.24
N GLU A 297 28.34 -3.08 9.60
CA GLU A 297 27.16 -3.09 10.47
C GLU A 297 25.93 -2.80 9.60
N PRO A 298 24.92 -3.68 9.56
CA PRO A 298 23.71 -3.43 8.80
C PRO A 298 22.95 -2.25 9.41
N ALA A 299 22.59 -1.26 8.58
CA ALA A 299 21.77 -0.14 9.01
C ALA A 299 20.36 -0.63 9.41
N PRO A 300 19.71 -0.02 10.43
CA PRO A 300 18.31 -0.31 10.74
C PRO A 300 17.40 0.16 9.59
N ALA A 301 16.27 -0.53 9.36
CA ALA A 301 15.38 -0.29 8.22
C ALA A 301 14.82 1.15 8.11
N ASP A 302 14.76 1.88 9.22
CA ASP A 302 14.20 3.25 9.27
C ASP A 302 15.26 4.34 8.99
N PHE A 303 16.54 3.97 8.82
CA PHE A 303 17.67 4.89 8.62
C PHE A 303 18.00 5.15 7.14
N ASP A 304 17.33 4.51 6.18
CA ASP A 304 17.81 4.47 4.80
C ASP A 304 17.61 5.79 4.00
N PHE A 305 16.56 6.58 4.27
CA PHE A 305 16.26 7.76 3.44
C PHE A 305 17.15 8.98 3.75
N GLU A 306 17.17 9.45 5.01
CA GLU A 306 17.92 10.66 5.40
C GLU A 306 19.44 10.45 5.23
N GLU A 307 19.93 9.23 5.44
CA GLU A 307 21.32 8.88 5.14
C GLU A 307 21.60 8.91 3.63
N SER A 308 20.75 8.28 2.81
CA SER A 308 20.89 8.32 1.34
C SER A 308 20.78 9.75 0.79
N TYR A 309 19.96 10.60 1.41
CA TYR A 309 19.85 12.02 1.11
C TYR A 309 21.15 12.76 1.40
N ALA A 310 21.67 12.63 2.64
CA ALA A 310 22.92 13.27 3.05
C ALA A 310 24.11 12.79 2.20
N GLU A 311 24.10 11.51 1.85
CA GLU A 311 25.10 10.88 1.00
C GLU A 311 25.11 11.47 -0.42
N LEU A 312 23.92 11.61 -1.02
CA LEU A 312 23.75 12.26 -2.32
C LEU A 312 24.17 13.73 -2.26
N ASP A 313 23.74 14.47 -1.23
CA ASP A 313 24.07 15.89 -1.06
C ASP A 313 25.59 16.11 -1.01
N ALA A 314 26.29 15.35 -0.16
CA ALA A 314 27.74 15.39 -0.06
C ALA A 314 28.43 15.02 -1.40
N ALA A 315 27.90 14.02 -2.12
CA ALA A 315 28.44 13.62 -3.42
C ALA A 315 28.25 14.70 -4.50
N LEU A 316 27.10 15.38 -4.51
CA LEU A 316 26.83 16.50 -5.42
C LEU A 316 27.69 17.72 -5.08
N ASP A 317 27.90 18.02 -3.81
CA ASP A 317 28.78 19.12 -3.38
C ASP A 317 30.24 18.88 -3.75
N ALA A 318 30.75 17.65 -3.57
CA ALA A 318 32.08 17.29 -4.01
C ALA A 318 32.23 17.44 -5.53
N LEU A 319 31.23 16.98 -6.30
CA LEU A 319 31.22 17.12 -7.75
C LEU A 319 31.21 18.60 -8.18
N LYS A 320 30.36 19.42 -7.55
CA LYS A 320 30.27 20.87 -7.82
C LYS A 320 31.60 21.57 -7.53
N LYS A 321 32.25 21.29 -6.40
CA LYS A 321 33.56 21.88 -6.08
C LYS A 321 34.61 21.55 -7.16
N LEU A 322 34.64 20.31 -7.63
CA LEU A 322 35.55 19.92 -8.72
C LEU A 322 35.19 20.58 -10.06
N HIS A 323 33.90 20.74 -10.32
CA HIS A 323 33.41 21.47 -11.49
C HIS A 323 33.91 22.92 -11.50
N ASP A 324 33.74 23.64 -10.39
CA ASP A 324 34.15 25.04 -10.26
C ASP A 324 35.68 25.22 -10.40
N VAL A 325 36.46 24.20 -10.01
CA VAL A 325 37.90 24.16 -10.27
C VAL A 325 38.18 23.93 -11.76
N ALA A 326 37.51 22.95 -12.37
CA ALA A 326 37.69 22.61 -13.78
C ALA A 326 37.31 23.74 -14.74
N GLU A 327 36.28 24.53 -14.42
CA GLU A 327 35.86 25.68 -15.24
C GLU A 327 36.92 26.78 -15.35
N ARG A 328 37.75 26.93 -14.32
CA ARG A 328 38.86 27.89 -14.32
C ARG A 328 40.10 27.38 -15.05
N LEU A 329 40.14 26.11 -15.44
CA LEU A 329 41.32 25.55 -16.11
C LEU A 329 41.32 25.83 -17.62
N PRO A 330 42.52 25.99 -18.22
CA PRO A 330 42.66 26.24 -19.66
C PRO A 330 42.43 24.98 -20.50
N LEU A 331 41.17 24.48 -20.52
CA LEU A 331 40.78 23.23 -21.17
C LEU A 331 40.42 23.39 -22.66
N THR A 332 40.32 24.62 -23.17
CA THR A 332 40.00 24.91 -24.57
C THR A 332 41.18 25.52 -25.31
N GLU A 333 41.20 25.38 -26.64
CA GLU A 333 42.21 26.03 -27.46
C GLU A 333 41.93 27.55 -27.56
N PRO A 334 42.97 28.41 -27.50
CA PRO A 334 42.81 29.86 -27.58
C PRO A 334 42.35 30.35 -28.97
N MET A 335 42.56 29.53 -30.00
CA MET A 335 42.20 29.83 -31.39
C MET A 335 41.61 28.58 -32.07
N PRO A 336 40.30 28.33 -31.96
CA PRO A 336 39.67 27.23 -32.67
C PRO A 336 39.85 27.39 -34.20
N ALA A 337 40.05 26.27 -34.89
CA ALA A 337 40.32 26.21 -36.34
C ALA A 337 41.59 26.97 -36.79
N SER A 338 42.65 26.94 -35.98
CA SER A 338 43.98 27.43 -36.35
C SER A 338 44.96 26.30 -36.61
N THR A 339 45.97 26.56 -37.45
CA THR A 339 47.05 25.60 -37.70
C THR A 339 48.09 25.74 -36.60
N ARG A 340 48.31 24.66 -35.83
CA ARG A 340 49.40 24.58 -34.88
C ARG A 340 50.72 24.51 -35.64
N SER A 341 51.49 25.59 -35.62
CA SER A 341 52.76 25.67 -36.35
C SER A 341 53.93 25.07 -35.57
N SER A 342 53.84 25.04 -34.24
CA SER A 342 54.86 24.42 -33.41
C SER A 342 54.29 23.87 -32.09
N THR A 343 54.98 22.90 -31.50
CA THR A 343 54.64 22.28 -30.22
C THR A 343 55.57 22.74 -29.10
N PHE A 344 55.14 22.50 -27.85
CA PHE A 344 55.97 22.65 -26.67
C PHE A 344 57.15 21.66 -26.69
N GLY A 345 58.30 22.05 -26.12
CA GLY A 345 59.46 21.17 -25.91
C GLY A 345 60.77 21.67 -26.51
N ILE A 346 61.82 20.84 -26.42
CA ILE A 346 63.16 21.22 -26.90
C ILE A 346 63.22 21.11 -28.43
N ARG A 347 63.52 22.22 -29.10
CA ARG A 347 63.70 22.30 -30.56
C ARG A 347 64.89 23.18 -30.93
N SER A 348 65.26 23.19 -32.21
CA SER A 348 66.24 24.15 -32.72
C SER A 348 65.62 25.55 -32.71
N ASP A 349 66.35 26.52 -32.14
CA ASP A 349 65.94 27.92 -32.08
C ASP A 349 65.99 28.53 -33.49
N PRO A 350 64.91 29.11 -34.00
CA PRO A 350 64.85 29.59 -35.37
C PRO A 350 65.74 30.82 -35.65
N PHE A 351 66.27 31.48 -34.61
CA PHE A 351 67.14 32.65 -34.76
C PHE A 351 68.61 32.30 -34.52
N LEU A 352 68.89 31.37 -33.61
CA LEU A 352 70.26 31.01 -33.21
C LEU A 352 70.74 29.65 -33.73
N GLY A 353 69.83 28.79 -34.21
CA GLY A 353 70.14 27.42 -34.66
C GLY A 353 70.56 26.46 -33.53
N LYS A 354 70.45 26.88 -32.27
CA LYS A 354 70.84 26.10 -31.08
C LYS A 354 69.63 25.45 -30.42
N ARG A 355 69.83 24.37 -29.67
CA ARG A 355 68.73 23.74 -28.90
C ARG A 355 68.19 24.71 -27.85
N ALA A 356 66.90 25.00 -27.90
CA ALA A 356 66.19 25.83 -26.94
C ALA A 356 64.84 25.19 -26.56
N LEU A 357 64.38 25.46 -25.35
CA LEU A 357 63.04 25.07 -24.91
C LEU A 357 62.02 26.04 -25.49
N HIS A 358 61.06 25.51 -26.25
CA HIS A 358 59.86 26.23 -26.60
C HIS A 358 58.83 26.08 -25.47
N ALA A 359 58.60 27.18 -24.72
CA ALA A 359 57.80 27.19 -23.51
C ALA A 359 56.27 27.20 -23.74
N GLY A 360 55.82 27.08 -24.99
CA GLY A 360 54.42 27.14 -25.37
C GLY A 360 54.11 26.41 -26.66
N ILE A 361 52.98 26.74 -27.25
CA ILE A 361 52.48 26.27 -28.55
C ILE A 361 52.27 27.49 -29.43
N ASP A 362 52.68 27.39 -30.70
CA ASP A 362 52.45 28.46 -31.67
C ASP A 362 51.25 28.12 -32.56
N TYR A 363 50.34 29.09 -32.71
CA TYR A 363 49.18 29.00 -33.60
C TYR A 363 49.32 30.01 -34.73
N ALA A 364 49.54 29.52 -35.96
CA ALA A 364 49.70 30.38 -37.13
C ALA A 364 48.36 30.90 -37.64
N ARG A 365 48.20 32.23 -37.63
CA ARG A 365 47.01 32.94 -38.11
C ARG A 365 47.39 34.33 -38.64
N PRO A 366 46.61 34.89 -39.59
CA PRO A 366 46.85 36.24 -40.09
C PRO A 366 46.85 37.28 -38.97
N SER A 367 47.73 38.28 -39.08
CA SER A 367 47.74 39.43 -38.17
C SER A 367 46.36 40.08 -38.10
N GLY A 368 45.93 40.49 -36.90
CA GLY A 368 44.60 41.03 -36.65
C GLY A 368 43.53 39.98 -36.26
N SER A 369 43.81 38.68 -36.41
CA SER A 369 42.90 37.62 -35.96
C SER A 369 42.61 37.75 -34.46
N ALA A 370 41.36 37.56 -34.04
CA ALA A 370 40.97 37.70 -32.64
C ALA A 370 41.65 36.64 -31.75
N VAL A 371 42.15 37.08 -30.60
CA VAL A 371 42.69 36.21 -29.54
C VAL A 371 41.73 36.28 -28.36
N SER A 372 41.34 35.13 -27.83
CA SER A 372 40.40 35.03 -26.71
C SER A 372 41.01 34.28 -25.52
N ALA A 373 40.56 34.63 -24.32
CA ALA A 373 40.90 33.92 -23.10
C ALA A 373 40.33 32.49 -23.12
N VAL A 374 41.15 31.51 -22.74
CA VAL A 374 40.74 30.08 -22.72
C VAL A 374 39.92 29.68 -21.50
N ALA A 375 39.97 30.48 -20.44
CA ALA A 375 39.35 30.23 -19.15
C ALA A 375 39.08 31.55 -18.43
N PRO A 376 38.12 31.59 -17.49
CA PRO A 376 37.87 32.77 -16.67
C PRO A 376 39.08 33.07 -15.77
N GLY A 377 39.37 34.35 -15.55
CA GLY A 377 40.51 34.76 -14.73
C GLY A 377 40.70 36.27 -14.70
N LYS A 378 41.79 36.69 -14.05
CA LYS A 378 42.16 38.11 -13.91
C LYS A 378 43.41 38.41 -14.71
N VAL A 379 43.40 39.51 -15.45
CA VAL A 379 44.58 39.97 -16.20
C VAL A 379 45.62 40.49 -15.21
N VAL A 380 46.77 39.81 -15.14
CA VAL A 380 47.91 40.19 -14.27
C VAL A 380 48.99 40.93 -15.05
N ARG A 381 48.98 40.83 -16.38
CA ARG A 381 49.88 41.61 -17.24
C ARG A 381 49.25 41.90 -18.59
N ALA A 382 49.41 43.13 -19.06
CA ALA A 382 49.00 43.56 -20.39
C ALA A 382 50.00 44.61 -20.89
N GLY A 383 50.86 44.26 -21.85
CA GLY A 383 51.83 45.21 -22.41
C GLY A 383 53.05 44.57 -23.04
N ARG A 384 54.11 45.36 -23.27
CA ARG A 384 55.33 44.91 -23.94
C ARG A 384 56.21 44.10 -22.99
N ALA A 385 56.78 42.99 -23.48
CA ALA A 385 57.34 41.91 -22.69
C ALA A 385 58.60 41.29 -23.32
N GLY A 386 59.58 42.13 -23.67
CA GLY A 386 60.85 41.68 -24.25
C GLY A 386 60.65 40.79 -25.47
N GLY A 387 61.22 39.58 -25.44
CA GLY A 387 61.11 38.60 -26.53
C GLY A 387 59.69 38.18 -26.90
N TYR A 388 58.72 38.31 -25.99
CA TYR A 388 57.31 38.00 -26.26
C TYR A 388 56.60 39.09 -27.07
N GLY A 389 57.21 40.26 -27.28
CA GLY A 389 56.52 41.38 -27.91
C GLY A 389 55.40 41.91 -27.02
N ASN A 390 54.21 42.13 -27.59
CA ASN A 390 53.02 42.43 -26.79
C ASN A 390 52.47 41.14 -26.20
N LEU A 391 52.20 41.18 -24.89
CA LEU A 391 51.77 40.03 -24.13
C LEU A 391 50.60 40.36 -23.21
N VAL A 392 49.64 39.44 -23.15
CA VAL A 392 48.66 39.34 -22.08
C VAL A 392 48.96 38.10 -21.22
N GLU A 393 48.88 38.25 -19.90
CA GLU A 393 49.00 37.17 -18.91
C GLU A 393 47.76 37.18 -18.01
N ILE A 394 47.09 36.04 -17.91
CA ILE A 394 45.84 35.87 -17.15
C ILE A 394 46.11 34.85 -16.05
N ASP A 395 45.76 35.20 -14.82
CA ASP A 395 45.73 34.31 -13.67
C ASP A 395 44.35 33.69 -13.52
N HIS A 396 44.30 32.36 -13.50
CA HIS A 396 43.09 31.57 -13.38
C HIS A 396 42.89 31.01 -11.96
N GLY A 397 43.81 31.31 -11.03
CA GLY A 397 43.84 30.70 -9.71
C GLY A 397 44.54 29.34 -9.70
N ASN A 398 44.68 28.73 -8.51
CA ASN A 398 45.35 27.44 -8.30
C ASN A 398 46.78 27.36 -8.89
N GLY A 399 47.48 28.49 -8.92
CA GLY A 399 48.83 28.61 -9.49
C GLY A 399 48.89 28.54 -11.02
N ILE A 400 47.74 28.53 -11.72
CA ILE A 400 47.67 28.41 -13.18
C ILE A 400 47.54 29.79 -13.84
N THR A 401 48.48 30.07 -14.75
CA THR A 401 48.45 31.29 -15.57
C THR A 401 48.56 30.94 -17.05
N THR A 402 47.92 31.73 -17.91
CA THR A 402 48.08 31.63 -19.37
C THR A 402 48.73 32.86 -19.94
N ARG A 403 49.55 32.68 -20.98
CA ARG A 403 50.26 33.76 -21.67
C ARG A 403 49.93 33.76 -23.16
N TYR A 404 49.71 34.96 -23.70
CA TYR A 404 49.36 35.22 -25.09
C TYR A 404 50.36 36.21 -25.67
N GLY A 405 51.31 35.73 -26.45
CA GLY A 405 52.45 36.51 -26.96
C GLY A 405 52.37 36.83 -28.45
N HIS A 406 53.31 37.69 -28.87
CA HIS A 406 53.46 38.20 -30.22
C HIS A 406 52.23 38.97 -30.74
N MET A 407 51.40 39.50 -29.85
CA MET A 407 50.15 40.17 -30.21
C MET A 407 50.40 41.47 -31.00
N SER A 408 49.50 41.82 -31.91
CA SER A 408 49.53 43.12 -32.61
C SER A 408 48.82 44.21 -31.81
N ARG A 409 47.75 43.83 -31.11
CA ARG A 409 46.93 44.71 -30.28
C ARG A 409 46.49 43.98 -29.02
N ILE A 410 46.42 44.72 -27.92
CA ILE A 410 45.88 44.27 -26.63
C ILE A 410 44.59 45.05 -26.40
N ASP A 411 43.50 44.32 -26.11
CA ASP A 411 42.16 44.90 -25.93
C ASP A 411 41.75 44.95 -24.43
N VAL A 412 42.63 44.55 -23.51
CA VAL A 412 42.38 44.46 -22.04
C VAL A 412 43.48 45.13 -21.21
N SER A 413 43.17 45.46 -19.96
CA SER A 413 44.07 46.11 -18.99
C SER A 413 44.37 45.22 -17.78
N VAL A 414 45.47 45.52 -17.08
CA VAL A 414 45.78 44.83 -15.81
C VAL A 414 44.67 45.12 -14.80
N GLY A 415 44.16 44.06 -14.18
CA GLY A 415 43.04 44.15 -13.23
C GLY A 415 41.72 43.65 -13.78
N ASP A 416 41.55 43.60 -15.11
CA ASP A 416 40.31 43.18 -15.75
C ASP A 416 39.98 41.71 -15.45
N GLU A 417 38.72 41.44 -15.15
CA GLU A 417 38.18 40.08 -15.12
C GLU A 417 37.72 39.70 -16.52
N VAL A 418 38.19 38.56 -16.99
CA VAL A 418 37.85 38.02 -18.31
C VAL A 418 37.17 36.67 -18.14
N GLY A 419 36.11 36.43 -18.92
CA GLY A 419 35.43 35.15 -19.00
C GLY A 419 36.07 34.23 -20.03
N ARG A 420 35.59 33.00 -20.10
CA ARG A 420 35.95 32.09 -21.19
C ARG A 420 35.52 32.71 -22.53
N SER A 421 36.40 32.64 -23.52
CA SER A 421 36.20 33.17 -24.86
C SER A 421 36.13 34.70 -24.99
N THR A 422 36.28 35.46 -23.89
CA THR A 422 36.41 36.92 -23.94
C THR A 422 37.59 37.31 -24.80
N ARG A 423 37.37 38.23 -25.75
CA ARG A 423 38.43 38.76 -26.62
C ARG A 423 39.41 39.60 -25.80
N ILE A 424 40.70 39.28 -25.92
CA ILE A 424 41.78 39.96 -25.18
C ILE A 424 42.75 40.72 -26.11
N GLY A 425 42.61 40.55 -27.42
CA GLY A 425 43.43 41.27 -28.39
C GLY A 425 43.43 40.65 -29.78
N ALA A 426 44.53 40.85 -30.48
CA ALA A 426 44.70 40.36 -31.85
C ALA A 426 46.10 39.77 -32.11
N VAL A 427 46.15 38.73 -32.95
CA VAL A 427 47.39 38.09 -33.41
C VAL A 427 48.28 39.11 -34.11
N GLY A 428 49.60 38.97 -33.95
CA GLY A 428 50.58 39.82 -34.60
C GLY A 428 51.88 39.08 -34.87
N SER A 429 52.95 39.86 -35.00
CA SER A 429 54.32 39.37 -35.12
C SER A 429 55.28 40.33 -34.40
N THR A 430 54.99 40.64 -33.14
CA THR A 430 55.78 41.56 -32.32
C THR A 430 56.84 40.83 -31.49
N GLY A 431 57.95 41.49 -31.14
CA GLY A 431 59.03 40.87 -30.39
C GLY A 431 59.81 39.86 -31.24
N ARG A 432 60.17 38.72 -30.66
CA ARG A 432 61.01 37.70 -31.30
C ARG A 432 60.15 36.69 -32.08
N SER A 433 59.65 37.13 -33.22
CA SER A 433 58.74 36.37 -34.10
C SER A 433 59.25 36.33 -35.55
N THR A 434 59.09 35.20 -36.23
CA THR A 434 59.44 35.04 -37.66
C THR A 434 58.27 35.29 -38.61
N GLY A 435 57.04 35.45 -38.09
CA GLY A 435 55.85 35.73 -38.89
C GLY A 435 54.58 35.74 -38.04
N PRO A 436 53.40 36.07 -38.60
CA PRO A 436 52.16 36.17 -37.82
C PRO A 436 51.73 34.87 -37.14
N HIS A 437 51.75 34.85 -35.81
CA HIS A 437 51.28 33.73 -34.98
C HIS A 437 50.95 34.18 -33.55
N LEU A 438 50.15 33.38 -32.85
CA LEU A 438 49.96 33.49 -31.40
C LEU A 438 50.89 32.50 -30.71
N HIS A 439 51.77 33.00 -29.85
CA HIS A 439 52.51 32.15 -28.91
C HIS A 439 51.70 31.99 -27.62
N TYR A 440 51.31 30.76 -27.31
CA TYR A 440 50.45 30.44 -26.19
C TYR A 440 51.17 29.55 -25.17
N GLU A 441 51.23 29.98 -23.91
CA GLU A 441 51.77 29.17 -22.83
C GLU A 441 50.70 28.91 -21.76
N VAL A 442 50.79 27.73 -21.14
CA VAL A 442 50.20 27.45 -19.83
C VAL A 442 51.36 27.36 -18.85
N ARG A 443 51.21 27.99 -17.69
CA ARG A 443 52.21 27.98 -16.64
C ARG A 443 51.58 27.56 -15.32
N ARG A 444 52.34 26.82 -14.54
CA ARG A 444 52.01 26.41 -13.18
C ARG A 444 53.09 26.94 -12.24
N ASP A 445 52.69 27.67 -11.21
CA ASP A 445 53.60 28.23 -10.19
C ASP A 445 54.77 28.99 -10.84
N GLY A 446 54.45 29.74 -11.90
CA GLY A 446 55.41 30.49 -12.69
C GLY A 446 56.28 29.68 -13.66
N LYS A 447 56.15 28.34 -13.75
CA LYS A 447 56.90 27.47 -14.69
C LYS A 447 56.05 27.06 -15.89
N ALA A 448 56.61 27.13 -17.09
CA ALA A 448 55.93 26.69 -18.30
C ALA A 448 55.70 25.17 -18.29
N VAL A 449 54.48 24.74 -18.64
CA VAL A 449 54.08 23.34 -18.74
C VAL A 449 53.47 23.09 -20.11
N ASP A 450 53.52 21.85 -20.58
CA ASP A 450 52.95 21.47 -21.89
C ASP A 450 51.43 21.74 -21.91
N PRO A 451 50.93 22.71 -22.71
CA PRO A 451 49.51 23.01 -22.78
C PRO A 451 48.67 21.84 -23.27
N MET A 452 49.28 20.88 -23.98
CA MET A 452 48.58 19.70 -24.49
C MET A 452 48.07 18.79 -23.37
N ARG A 453 48.69 18.84 -22.18
CA ARG A 453 48.21 18.09 -21.01
C ARG A 453 46.81 18.51 -20.60
N PHE A 454 46.52 19.81 -20.65
CA PHE A 454 45.21 20.38 -20.30
C PHE A 454 44.17 20.10 -21.39
N LEU A 455 44.54 20.22 -22.66
CA LEU A 455 43.62 19.94 -23.78
C LEU A 455 43.21 18.47 -23.85
N ARG A 456 44.10 17.52 -23.51
CA ARG A 456 43.81 16.07 -23.54
C ARG A 456 42.84 15.61 -22.44
N ILE A 457 42.83 16.28 -21.30
CA ILE A 457 41.91 15.92 -20.20
C ILE A 457 40.51 16.53 -20.37
N ARG A 458 40.34 17.52 -21.27
CA ARG A 458 39.05 18.15 -21.56
C ARG A 458 37.95 17.10 -21.80
N ASP A 459 38.21 16.12 -22.63
CA ASP A 459 37.21 15.09 -22.99
C ASP A 459 36.91 14.13 -21.83
N ARG A 460 37.83 14.02 -20.85
CA ARG A 460 37.64 13.24 -19.62
C ARG A 460 36.82 13.98 -18.57
N ILE A 461 36.87 15.32 -18.60
CA ILE A 461 36.16 16.24 -17.71
C ILE A 461 34.81 16.68 -18.31
N ARG A 462 34.59 16.45 -19.62
CA ARG A 462 33.44 16.97 -20.37
C ARG A 462 32.13 16.81 -19.62
N LEU A 463 31.52 17.96 -19.37
CA LEU A 463 30.20 18.13 -18.82
C LEU A 463 29.19 17.99 -19.95
N PRO A 464 27.99 17.43 -19.71
CA PRO A 464 26.92 17.52 -20.68
C PRO A 464 26.71 19.01 -20.99
N SER A 465 26.74 19.32 -22.27
CA SER A 465 26.45 20.64 -22.83
C SER A 465 25.00 21.02 -22.64
#